data_AF-A0A228I4J0-F1
#
_entry.id   AF-A0A228I4J0-F1
#
_cell.length_a   1.000
_cell.length_b   1.000
_cell.length_c   1.000
_cell.angle_alpha   90.00
_cell.angle_beta   90.00
_cell.angle_gamma   90.00
#
_symmetry.space_group_name_H-M   'P 1'
#
loop_
_entity.id
_entity.type
_entity.pdbx_description
1 polymer ?
#
loop_
_entity_poly.entity_id
_entity_poly.type
_entity_poly.pdbx_seq_one_letter_code
_entity_poly.pdbx_strand_id
1 'polypeptide(L)'
;MNEIIRHFQTTRCISQGYLEAIDISKPLNRHDVFDVLARNVAVSYLESRFPLPVGFDLMQQLVRLSNFDLSPYTWDIFEAFACGAYRTDAYPVDLDPAIHHTIPRLHEVLSLRSDSFFATQAANLHTI
;
A
#
# COMPACT_ATOMS: atom_id res chain seq x y z
N MET A 1 -27.14 -21.03 15.18
CA MET A 1 -26.68 -21.20 13.79
C MET A 1 -26.05 -19.89 13.35
N ASN A 2 -24.73 -19.74 13.55
CA ASN A 2 -23.96 -18.58 13.12
C ASN A 2 -23.04 -19.01 11.97
N GLU A 3 -23.63 -19.30 10.81
CA GLU A 3 -22.88 -19.70 9.60
C GLU A 3 -22.04 -18.56 9.01
N ILE A 4 -22.26 -17.32 9.46
CA ILE A 4 -21.55 -16.12 8.99
C ILE A 4 -20.09 -16.09 9.50
N ILE A 5 -19.81 -16.68 10.67
CA ILE A 5 -18.46 -16.69 11.25
C ILE A 5 -17.56 -17.74 10.57
N ARG A 6 -18.15 -18.78 9.95
CA ARG A 6 -17.39 -19.85 9.29
C ARG A 6 -16.92 -19.49 7.88
N HIS A 7 -17.48 -18.46 7.25
CA HIS A 7 -17.17 -18.10 5.86
C HIS A 7 -16.04 -17.06 5.69
N PHE A 8 -15.51 -16.50 6.78
CA PHE A 8 -14.32 -15.63 6.73
C PHE A 8 -13.00 -16.37 6.97
N GLN A 9 -13.04 -17.68 7.22
CA GLN A 9 -11.84 -18.54 7.33
C GLN A 9 -11.39 -19.15 5.99
N THR A 10 -11.87 -18.64 4.86
CA THR A 10 -11.21 -18.89 3.58
C THR A 10 -9.98 -18.00 3.51
N THR A 11 -8.94 -18.47 4.21
CA THR A 11 -7.54 -18.16 3.97
C THR A 11 -7.28 -18.38 2.48
N ARG A 12 -7.52 -17.34 1.68
CA ARG A 12 -7.09 -17.31 0.29
C ARG A 12 -5.59 -17.35 0.37
N CYS A 13 -5.05 -18.52 0.10
CA CYS A 13 -3.63 -18.83 0.08
C CYS A 13 -2.89 -17.64 -0.56
N ILE A 14 -2.24 -16.85 0.29
CA ILE A 14 -1.34 -15.80 -0.17
C ILE A 14 -0.28 -16.56 -0.96
N SER A 15 -0.12 -16.22 -2.24
CA SER A 15 0.86 -16.86 -3.12
C SER A 15 2.19 -17.00 -2.37
N GLN A 16 2.66 -18.23 -2.22
CA GLN A 16 3.81 -18.57 -1.39
C GLN A 16 5.09 -17.86 -1.85
N GLY A 17 5.13 -17.36 -3.09
CA GLY A 17 6.20 -16.52 -3.62
C GLY A 17 6.14 -15.03 -3.26
N TYR A 18 5.13 -14.55 -2.52
CA TYR A 18 5.01 -13.16 -2.06
C TYR A 18 5.36 -12.95 -0.58
N LEU A 19 5.47 -14.06 0.17
CA LEU A 19 5.89 -14.12 1.57
C LEU A 19 7.39 -14.38 1.72
N GLU A 20 8.12 -14.55 0.61
CA GLU A 20 9.55 -14.77 0.64
C GLU A 20 10.28 -13.50 1.11
N ALA A 21 10.78 -13.62 2.33
CA ALA A 21 11.81 -12.81 2.98
C ALA A 21 11.39 -11.46 3.58
N ILE A 22 10.38 -11.46 4.46
CA ILE A 22 10.56 -10.67 5.70
C ILE A 22 11.41 -11.54 6.62
N ASP A 23 12.73 -11.35 6.56
CA ASP A 23 13.68 -11.94 7.49
C ASP A 23 13.45 -11.33 8.88
N ILE A 24 12.62 -12.00 9.69
CA ILE A 24 12.23 -11.57 11.05
C ILE A 24 13.45 -11.55 12.01
N SER A 25 14.62 -12.02 11.57
CA SER A 25 15.85 -12.01 12.37
C SER A 25 16.50 -10.63 12.48
N LYS A 26 16.15 -9.68 11.61
CA LYS A 26 16.62 -8.28 11.69
C LYS A 26 15.58 -7.43 12.42
N PRO A 27 15.99 -6.51 13.31
CA PRO A 27 15.07 -5.54 13.88
C PRO A 27 14.48 -4.72 12.73
N LEU A 28 13.19 -4.95 12.46
CA LEU A 28 12.47 -4.22 11.41
C LEU A 28 12.50 -2.74 11.79
N ASN A 29 12.97 -1.89 10.89
CA ASN A 29 12.86 -0.46 11.11
C ASN A 29 11.37 -0.14 11.23
N ARG A 30 11.00 0.75 12.16
CA ARG A 30 9.61 1.19 12.35
C ARG A 30 8.97 1.63 11.03
N HIS A 31 9.75 2.28 10.15
CA HIS A 31 9.31 2.69 8.82
C HIS A 31 8.97 1.51 7.90
N ASP A 32 9.70 0.39 7.97
CA ASP A 32 9.45 -0.79 7.13
C ASP A 32 8.06 -1.40 7.40
N VAL A 33 7.59 -1.36 8.65
CA VAL A 33 6.24 -1.84 9.01
C VAL A 33 5.17 -0.98 8.33
N PHE A 34 5.28 0.34 8.43
CA PHE A 34 4.31 1.26 7.83
C PHE A 34 4.33 1.19 6.30
N ASP A 35 5.52 1.02 5.73
CA ASP A 35 5.72 0.85 4.30
C ASP A 35 5.03 -0.40 3.74
N VAL A 36 5.14 -1.55 4.44
CA VAL A 36 4.44 -2.78 4.05
C VAL A 36 2.92 -2.59 4.15
N LEU A 37 2.43 -1.94 5.21
CA LEU A 37 1.01 -1.68 5.38
C LEU A 37 0.46 -0.74 4.29
N ALA A 38 1.15 0.37 4.02
CA ALA A 38 0.78 1.33 2.99
C ALA A 38 0.74 0.68 1.60
N ARG A 39 1.75 -0.14 1.29
CA ARG A 39 1.80 -0.93 0.06
C ARG A 39 0.61 -1.87 -0.07
N ASN A 40 0.26 -2.58 1.00
CA ASN A 40 -0.87 -3.51 0.99
C ASN A 40 -2.21 -2.80 0.78
N VAL A 41 -2.37 -1.59 1.35
CA VAL A 41 -3.53 -0.73 1.08
C VAL A 41 -3.57 -0.34 -0.39
N ALA A 42 -2.46 0.16 -0.94
CA ALA A 42 -2.37 0.56 -2.35
C ALA A 42 -2.71 -0.59 -3.32
N VAL A 43 -2.11 -1.76 -3.13
CA VAL A 43 -2.37 -2.94 -3.98
C VAL A 43 -3.82 -3.40 -3.86
N SER A 44 -4.36 -3.46 -2.64
CA SER A 44 -5.75 -3.89 -2.44
C SER A 44 -6.75 -2.93 -3.08
N TYR A 45 -6.47 -1.63 -3.06
CA TYR A 45 -7.25 -0.63 -3.77
C TYR A 45 -7.19 -0.82 -5.29
N LEU A 46 -5.99 -1.00 -5.86
CA LEU A 46 -5.82 -1.24 -7.31
C LEU A 46 -6.50 -2.54 -7.76
N GLU A 47 -6.56 -3.56 -6.90
CA GLU A 47 -7.32 -4.79 -7.13
C GLU A 47 -8.84 -4.64 -6.90
N SER A 48 -9.34 -3.40 -6.70
CA SER A 48 -10.75 -3.08 -6.47
C SER A 48 -11.37 -3.80 -5.26
N ARG A 49 -10.58 -4.12 -4.23
CA ARG A 49 -11.08 -4.79 -3.01
C ARG A 49 -11.91 -3.86 -2.13
N PHE A 50 -11.72 -2.55 -2.24
CA PHE A 50 -12.48 -1.53 -1.53
C PHE A 50 -12.46 -0.19 -2.30
N PRO A 51 -13.43 0.71 -2.05
CA PRO A 51 -13.49 2.00 -2.74
C PRO A 51 -12.50 3.02 -2.17
N LEU A 52 -12.27 4.11 -2.92
CA LEU A 52 -11.30 5.16 -2.56
C LEU A 52 -11.46 5.72 -1.14
N PRO A 53 -12.67 6.03 -0.62
CA PRO A 53 -12.80 6.57 0.73
C PRO A 53 -12.24 5.63 1.81
N VAL A 54 -12.44 4.32 1.64
CA VAL A 54 -11.90 3.31 2.58
C VAL A 54 -10.37 3.28 2.51
N GLY A 55 -9.81 3.32 1.31
CA GLY A 55 -8.35 3.38 1.13
C GLY A 55 -7.74 4.61 1.78
N PHE A 56 -8.35 5.77 1.58
CA PHE A 56 -7.86 7.02 2.16
C PHE A 56 -7.98 7.04 3.68
N ASP A 57 -9.08 6.56 4.25
CA ASP A 57 -9.26 6.45 5.70
C ASP A 57 -8.19 5.55 6.34
N LEU A 58 -7.87 4.41 5.70
CA LEU A 58 -6.79 3.52 6.15
C LEU A 58 -5.43 4.24 6.14
N MET A 59 -5.14 4.99 5.08
CA MET A 59 -3.90 5.77 5.00
C MET A 59 -3.85 6.88 6.06
N GLN A 60 -4.95 7.57 6.34
CA GLN A 60 -5.03 8.55 7.44
C GLN A 60 -4.78 7.91 8.81
N GLN A 61 -5.29 6.70 9.04
CA GLN A 61 -5.02 5.96 10.27
C GLN A 61 -3.53 5.61 10.39
N LEU A 62 -2.88 5.18 9.29
CA LEU A 62 -1.44 4.92 9.29
C LEU A 62 -0.61 6.19 9.60
N VAL A 63 -0.99 7.35 9.06
CA VAL A 63 -0.36 8.64 9.39
C VAL A 63 -0.50 8.97 10.89
N ARG A 64 -1.68 8.73 11.48
CA ARG A 64 -1.90 8.98 12.92
C ARG A 64 -1.13 8.00 13.79
N LEU A 65 -1.15 6.70 13.45
CA LEU A 65 -0.46 5.64 14.20
C LEU A 65 1.07 5.80 14.16
N SER A 66 1.61 6.29 13.06
CA SER A 66 3.03 6.59 12.93
C SER A 66 3.43 7.89 13.66
N ASN A 67 2.48 8.69 14.16
CA ASN A 67 2.74 10.04 14.67
C ASN A 67 3.42 10.93 13.62
N PHE A 68 2.94 10.86 12.36
CA PHE A 68 3.47 11.59 11.20
C PHE A 68 4.93 11.23 10.84
N ASP A 69 5.52 10.23 11.50
CA ASP A 69 6.85 9.70 11.22
C ASP A 69 6.77 8.54 10.22
N LEU A 70 6.62 8.89 8.96
CA LEU A 70 6.51 7.97 7.83
C LEU A 70 7.70 8.15 6.89
N SER A 71 8.06 7.07 6.19
CA SER A 71 9.04 7.15 5.11
C SER A 71 8.50 8.01 3.94
N PRO A 72 9.38 8.53 3.07
CA PRO A 72 8.96 9.17 1.82
C PRO A 72 8.04 8.28 0.98
N TYR A 73 8.30 6.97 0.92
CA TYR A 73 7.49 6.02 0.17
C TYR A 73 6.04 5.94 0.70
N THR A 74 5.87 5.87 2.02
CA THR A 74 4.52 5.85 2.59
C THR A 74 3.80 7.19 2.41
N TRP A 75 4.53 8.31 2.46
CA TRP A 75 3.98 9.62 2.12
C TRP A 75 3.51 9.71 0.67
N ASP A 76 4.28 9.20 -0.29
CA ASP A 76 3.89 9.20 -1.71
C ASP A 76 2.58 8.42 -1.95
N ILE A 77 2.41 7.28 -1.26
CA ILE A 77 1.15 6.52 -1.30
C ILE A 77 0.01 7.34 -0.69
N PHE A 78 0.22 7.95 0.48
CA PHE A 78 -0.79 8.79 1.13
C PHE A 78 -1.23 9.93 0.20
N GLU A 79 -0.27 10.63 -0.42
CA GLU A 79 -0.55 11.72 -1.36
C GLU A 79 -1.37 11.24 -2.57
N ALA A 80 -1.07 10.06 -3.12
CA ALA A 80 -1.84 9.51 -4.23
C ALA A 80 -3.33 9.33 -3.87
N PHE A 81 -3.63 8.85 -2.65
CA PHE A 81 -5.00 8.77 -2.15
C PHE A 81 -5.60 10.17 -1.90
N ALA A 82 -4.84 11.08 -1.31
CA ALA A 82 -5.30 12.45 -1.03
C ALA A 82 -5.69 13.20 -2.32
N CYS A 83 -4.91 13.05 -3.40
CA CYS A 83 -5.20 13.67 -4.70
C CYS A 83 -6.52 13.19 -5.30
N GLY A 84 -6.91 11.93 -5.08
CA GLY A 84 -8.21 11.43 -5.54
C GLY A 84 -9.36 11.80 -4.62
N ALA A 85 -9.09 11.91 -3.31
CA ALA A 85 -10.12 12.15 -2.30
C ALA A 85 -10.54 13.62 -2.25
N TYR A 86 -9.59 14.55 -2.41
CA TYR A 86 -9.87 15.97 -2.44
C TYR A 86 -10.13 16.41 -3.89
N ARG A 87 -11.41 16.55 -4.24
CA ARG A 87 -11.80 17.30 -5.43
C ARG A 87 -11.30 18.73 -5.29
N THR A 88 -10.50 19.17 -6.24
CA THR A 88 -10.21 20.60 -6.41
C THR A 88 -11.26 21.20 -7.33
N ASP A 89 -11.60 22.47 -7.11
CA ASP A 89 -12.56 23.23 -7.94
C ASP A 89 -12.13 23.35 -9.41
N ALA A 90 -10.88 22.97 -9.71
CA ALA A 90 -10.30 22.97 -11.05
C ALA A 90 -10.75 21.78 -11.91
N TYR A 91 -11.36 20.74 -11.33
CA TYR A 91 -11.77 19.56 -12.07
C TYR A 91 -13.22 19.65 -12.57
N PRO A 92 -13.48 19.24 -13.83
CA PRO A 92 -14.83 19.03 -14.32
C PRO A 92 -15.63 18.09 -13.39
N VAL A 93 -16.94 18.35 -13.25
CA VAL A 93 -17.81 17.60 -12.31
C VAL A 93 -17.92 16.11 -12.67
N ASP A 94 -17.73 15.79 -13.95
CA ASP A 94 -17.72 14.45 -14.54
C ASP A 94 -16.35 13.74 -14.43
N LEU A 95 -15.30 14.44 -14.00
CA LEU A 95 -14.00 13.83 -13.77
C LEU A 95 -14.04 12.97 -12.51
N ASP A 96 -13.66 11.70 -12.63
CA ASP A 96 -13.35 10.84 -11.50
C ASP A 96 -11.87 11.05 -11.11
N PRO A 97 -11.58 11.75 -9.99
CA PRO A 97 -10.22 12.05 -9.59
C PRO A 97 -9.43 10.79 -9.23
N ALA A 98 -10.12 9.70 -8.86
CA ALA A 98 -9.48 8.44 -8.53
C ALA A 98 -8.82 7.81 -9.78
N ILE A 99 -9.55 7.83 -10.90
CA ILE A 99 -9.07 7.32 -12.19
C ILE A 99 -7.91 8.17 -12.73
N HIS A 100 -7.99 9.49 -12.53
CA HIS A 100 -7.06 10.42 -13.16
C HIS A 100 -5.82 10.73 -12.32
N HIS A 101 -5.89 10.58 -10.99
CA HIS A 101 -4.81 10.94 -10.09
C HIS A 101 -4.35 9.77 -9.21
N THR A 102 -5.27 9.13 -8.48
CA THR A 102 -4.88 8.09 -7.52
C THR A 102 -4.31 6.86 -8.23
N ILE A 103 -5.04 6.29 -9.20
CA ILE A 103 -4.62 5.04 -9.85
C ILE A 103 -3.26 5.21 -10.56
N PRO A 104 -3.04 6.23 -11.42
CA PRO A 104 -1.76 6.41 -12.09
C PRO A 104 -0.59 6.61 -11.12
N ARG A 105 -0.78 7.44 -10.08
CA ARG A 105 0.29 7.75 -9.11
C ARG A 105 0.63 6.56 -8.23
N LEU A 106 -0.35 5.74 -7.85
CA LEU A 106 -0.07 4.48 -7.15
C LEU A 106 0.74 3.52 -8.02
N HIS A 107 0.42 3.39 -9.31
CA HIS A 107 1.23 2.57 -10.22
C HIS A 107 2.68 3.07 -10.33
N GLU A 108 2.89 4.38 -10.41
CA GLU A 108 4.23 5.00 -10.45
C GLU A 108 5.03 4.67 -9.17
N VAL A 109 4.46 4.96 -8.00
CA VAL A 109 5.11 4.75 -6.69
C VAL A 109 5.45 3.27 -6.45
N LEU A 110 4.54 2.37 -6.81
CA LEU A 110 4.76 0.93 -6.66
C LEU A 110 5.82 0.39 -7.63
N SER A 111 5.92 0.95 -8.83
CA SER A 111 6.91 0.54 -9.84
C SER A 111 8.33 0.94 -9.41
N LEU A 112 8.52 2.18 -8.95
CA LEU A 112 9.82 2.71 -8.52
C LEU A 112 10.45 1.88 -7.39
N ARG A 113 9.64 1.37 -6.46
CA ARG A 113 10.15 0.58 -5.35
C ARG A 113 10.38 -0.89 -5.68
N SER A 114 9.70 -1.43 -6.69
CA SER A 114 9.92 -2.80 -7.15
C SER A 114 11.38 -3.00 -7.56
N ASP A 115 11.96 -2.03 -8.27
CA ASP A 115 13.36 -2.07 -8.71
C ASP A 115 14.36 -2.02 -7.53
N SER A 116 14.06 -1.24 -6.49
CA SER A 116 14.91 -1.13 -5.29
C SER A 116 14.89 -2.39 -4.41
N PHE A 117 13.75 -3.09 -4.35
CA PHE A 117 13.59 -4.30 -3.54
C PHE A 117 14.35 -5.48 -4.17
N PHE A 118 14.31 -5.62 -5.50
CA PHE A 118 15.10 -6.62 -6.23
C PHE A 118 16.61 -6.31 -6.27
N ALA A 119 17.00 -5.03 -6.38
CA ALA A 119 18.41 -4.63 -6.36
C ALA A 119 19.10 -4.94 -5.01
N THR A 120 18.38 -4.79 -3.91
CA THR A 120 18.91 -5.06 -2.56
C THR A 120 19.04 -6.56 -2.28
N GLN A 121 18.20 -7.39 -2.91
CA GLN A 121 18.26 -8.85 -2.77
C GLN A 121 19.44 -9.45 -3.57
N ALA A 122 19.73 -8.92 -4.77
CA ALA A 122 20.88 -9.34 -5.58
C ALA A 122 22.23 -8.99 -4.93
N ALA A 123 22.34 -7.84 -4.24
CA ALA A 123 23.57 -7.44 -3.57
C ALA A 123 23.93 -8.33 -2.37
N ASN A 124 22.93 -8.85 -1.64
CA ASN A 124 23.14 -9.73 -0.48
C ASN A 124 23.47 -11.18 -0.86
N LEU A 125 23.23 -11.58 -2.11
CA LEU A 125 23.56 -12.93 -2.60
C LEU A 125 25.01 -13.06 -3.13
N HIS A 126 25.72 -11.95 -3.31
CA HIS A 126 27.11 -11.94 -3.80
C HIS A 126 28.18 -11.93 -2.68
N THR A 127 27.78 -12.11 -1.42
CA THR A 127 28.71 -12.19 -0.28
C THR A 127 28.63 -13.55 0.44
N ILE A 128 28.75 -14.64 -0.31
CA ILE A 128 29.04 -15.98 0.22
C ILE A 128 30.17 -16.61 -0.61
#